data_AF-A0AAJ2PJ01-F1
#
_entry.id   AF-A0AAJ2PJ01-F1
#
_cell.length_a   1.000
_cell.length_b   1.000
_cell.length_c   1.000
_cell.angle_alpha   90.00
_cell.angle_beta   90.00
_cell.angle_gamma   90.00
#
_symmetry.space_group_name_H-M   'P 1'
#
loop_
_entity.id
_entity.type
_entity.pdbx_description
1 polymer ?
#
loop_
_entity_poly.entity_id
_entity_poly.type
_entity_poly.pdbx_seq_one_letter_code
_entity_poly.pdbx_strand_id
1 'polypeptide(L)'
;MSNSKKKSKRKSNQATVHQVTEFIEKQPSDVQEEVVNELIAQRIESMTYSGPIPHPQLLKEFNDVIPNGADRIMTMAEKQSGHRITLEEKVVNANNRDSFLGVVFAGVIALLIVLGAIFLIYNNKDVQGFGLLIGASVAYIKVFLKSKSRDDKDLKEKE
;
A
#
# COMPACT_ATOMS: atom_id res chain seq x y z
N MET A 1 25.41 -26.12 32.51
CA MET A 1 24.99 -25.26 33.65
C MET A 1 24.06 -24.13 33.17
N SER A 2 22.74 -24.33 33.09
CA SER A 2 21.81 -23.24 32.69
C SER A 2 20.38 -23.46 33.18
N ASN A 3 20.20 -23.80 34.46
CA ASN A 3 18.85 -24.00 35.04
C ASN A 3 18.58 -23.19 36.33
N SER A 4 19.51 -22.33 36.75
CA SER A 4 19.37 -21.50 37.95
C SER A 4 18.69 -20.15 37.67
N LYS A 5 19.00 -19.49 36.54
CA LYS A 5 18.47 -18.15 36.20
C LYS A 5 16.96 -18.14 35.90
N LYS A 6 16.37 -19.24 35.40
CA LYS A 6 14.94 -19.31 35.02
C LYS A 6 14.00 -19.44 36.22
N LYS A 7 14.45 -20.08 37.32
CA LYS A 7 13.69 -20.18 38.59
C LYS A 7 13.68 -18.85 39.37
N SER A 8 14.75 -18.06 39.27
CA SER A 8 14.88 -16.77 39.97
C SER A 8 13.92 -15.68 39.43
N LYS A 9 13.79 -15.54 38.09
CA LYS A 9 12.83 -14.60 37.48
C LYS A 9 11.35 -14.94 37.76
N ARG A 10 11.00 -16.22 37.83
CA ARG A 10 9.62 -16.67 38.12
C ARG A 10 9.19 -16.31 39.55
N LYS A 11 10.09 -16.41 40.53
CA LYS A 11 9.82 -16.03 41.93
C LYS A 11 9.71 -14.51 42.12
N SER A 12 10.55 -13.73 41.45
CA SER A 12 10.49 -12.26 41.50
C SER A 12 9.18 -11.73 40.92
N ASN A 13 8.72 -12.26 39.78
CA ASN A 13 7.44 -11.84 39.18
C ASN A 13 6.22 -12.26 40.02
N GLN A 14 6.27 -13.40 40.72
CA GLN A 14 5.17 -13.81 41.59
C GLN A 14 5.00 -12.88 42.80
N ALA A 15 6.10 -12.42 43.41
CA ALA A 15 6.05 -11.46 44.52
C ALA A 15 5.50 -10.10 44.08
N THR A 16 5.89 -9.62 42.89
CA THR A 16 5.39 -8.35 42.33
C THR A 16 3.91 -8.45 41.93
N VAL A 17 3.48 -9.57 41.33
CA VAL A 17 2.06 -9.78 40.99
C VAL A 17 1.21 -9.83 42.25
N HIS A 18 1.65 -10.53 43.30
CA HIS A 18 0.90 -10.60 44.57
C HIS A 18 0.76 -9.23 45.24
N GLN A 19 1.83 -8.42 45.23
CA GLN A 19 1.80 -7.06 45.77
C GLN A 19 0.87 -6.13 44.97
N VAL A 20 0.82 -6.29 43.65
CA VAL A 20 -0.09 -5.51 42.79
C VAL A 20 -1.54 -5.96 42.99
N THR A 21 -1.80 -7.26 43.10
CA THR A 21 -3.15 -7.79 43.38
C THR A 21 -3.66 -7.35 44.75
N GLU A 22 -2.83 -7.39 45.80
CA GLU A 22 -3.18 -6.95 47.15
C GLU A 22 -3.44 -5.43 47.22
N PHE A 23 -2.78 -4.64 46.37
CA PHE A 23 -3.00 -3.20 46.27
C PHE A 23 -4.32 -2.85 45.57
N ILE A 24 -4.70 -3.62 44.54
CA ILE A 24 -5.98 -3.47 43.83
C ILE A 24 -7.14 -3.87 44.75
N GLU A 25 -7.00 -4.95 45.53
CA GLU A 25 -8.06 -5.50 46.39
C GLU A 25 -8.42 -4.58 47.58
N LYS A 26 -7.50 -3.69 48.00
CA LYS A 26 -7.73 -2.69 49.07
C LYS A 26 -8.40 -1.41 48.60
N GLN A 27 -8.64 -1.24 47.29
CA GLN A 27 -9.31 -0.07 46.74
C GLN A 27 -10.83 -0.28 46.67
N PRO A 28 -11.66 0.78 46.70
CA PRO A 28 -13.10 0.66 46.47
C PRO A 28 -13.40 0.01 45.10
N SER A 29 -14.52 -0.72 45.01
CA SER A 29 -14.93 -1.53 43.84
C SER A 29 -14.81 -0.81 42.50
N ASP A 30 -15.09 0.50 42.50
CA ASP A 30 -15.21 1.33 41.32
C ASP A 30 -13.84 1.59 40.67
N VAL A 31 -12.78 1.66 41.49
CA VAL A 31 -11.39 1.84 41.03
C VAL A 31 -10.78 0.51 40.59
N GLN A 32 -11.24 -0.62 41.14
CA GLN A 32 -10.80 -1.94 40.72
C GLN A 32 -11.22 -2.25 39.28
N GLU A 33 -12.47 -1.95 38.94
CA GLU A 33 -12.99 -2.14 37.57
C GLU A 33 -12.27 -1.24 36.56
N GLU A 34 -11.97 0.00 36.91
CA GLU A 34 -11.24 0.95 36.05
C GLU A 34 -9.81 0.46 35.76
N VAL A 35 -9.07 0.05 36.79
CA VAL A 35 -7.69 -0.46 36.64
C VAL A 35 -7.65 -1.77 35.85
N VAL A 36 -8.61 -2.67 36.08
CA VAL A 36 -8.71 -3.93 35.32
C VAL A 36 -9.01 -3.67 33.85
N ASN A 37 -9.93 -2.75 33.55
CA ASN A 37 -10.25 -2.38 32.17
C ASN A 37 -9.05 -1.72 31.47
N GLU A 38 -8.31 -0.86 32.16
CA GLU A 38 -7.11 -0.21 31.62
C GLU A 38 -5.97 -1.21 31.37
N LEU A 39 -5.74 -2.17 32.27
CA LEU A 39 -4.76 -3.24 32.09
C LEU A 39 -5.12 -4.20 30.95
N ILE A 40 -6.42 -4.51 30.79
CA ILE A 40 -6.92 -5.33 29.68
C ILE A 40 -6.75 -4.57 28.35
N ALA A 41 -7.12 -3.29 28.31
CA ALA A 41 -6.94 -2.44 27.12
C ALA A 41 -5.46 -2.37 26.71
N GLN A 42 -4.56 -2.13 27.66
CA GLN A 42 -3.12 -2.08 27.41
C GLN A 42 -2.54 -3.42 26.92
N ARG A 43 -3.06 -4.55 27.43
CA ARG A 43 -2.67 -5.89 26.97
C ARG A 43 -3.13 -6.15 25.53
N ILE A 44 -4.35 -5.74 25.17
CA ILE A 44 -4.91 -5.88 23.82
C ILE A 44 -4.12 -5.03 22.81
N GLU A 45 -3.74 -3.80 23.19
CA GLU A 45 -2.87 -2.95 22.36
C GLU A 45 -1.52 -3.63 22.07
N SER A 46 -0.92 -4.27 23.08
CA SER A 46 0.37 -4.96 22.92
C SER A 46 0.33 -6.23 22.05
N MET A 47 -0.85 -6.80 21.80
CA MET A 47 -1.04 -8.02 21.00
C MET A 47 -1.55 -7.73 19.58
N THR A 48 -1.83 -6.48 19.25
CA THR A 48 -2.25 -6.10 17.91
C THR A 48 -1.04 -6.03 16.99
N TYR A 49 -0.70 -7.16 16.38
CA TYR A 49 0.33 -7.23 15.35
C TYR A 49 -0.31 -7.16 13.97
N SER A 50 0.04 -6.13 13.20
CA SER A 50 -0.35 -5.98 11.80
C SER A 50 0.89 -6.06 10.93
N GLY A 51 0.99 -7.12 10.14
CA GLY A 51 2.13 -7.36 9.27
C GLY A 51 2.07 -8.76 8.67
N PRO A 52 2.78 -9.01 7.56
CA PRO A 52 2.73 -10.30 6.87
C PRO A 52 3.40 -11.43 7.65
N ILE A 53 4.19 -11.12 8.69
CA ILE A 53 4.98 -12.09 9.45
C ILE A 53 4.69 -11.93 10.94
N PRO A 54 4.21 -12.94 11.68
CA PRO A 54 3.89 -12.81 13.10
C PRO A 54 5.12 -12.44 13.95
N HIS A 55 4.89 -11.85 15.12
CA HIS A 55 5.96 -11.47 16.05
C HIS A 55 6.92 -12.65 16.33
N PRO A 56 8.25 -12.45 16.46
CA PRO A 56 9.23 -13.53 16.61
C PRO A 56 8.93 -14.52 17.74
N GLN A 57 8.35 -14.03 18.84
CA GLN A 57 7.94 -14.88 19.95
C GLN A 57 6.79 -15.83 19.56
N LEU A 58 5.82 -15.37 18.77
CA LEU A 58 4.70 -16.18 18.28
C LEU A 58 5.15 -17.15 17.19
N LEU A 59 6.08 -16.76 16.32
CA LEU A 59 6.72 -17.67 15.35
C LEU A 59 7.36 -18.88 16.03
N LYS A 60 8.02 -18.65 17.17
CA LYS A 60 8.63 -19.72 17.96
C LYS A 60 7.56 -20.68 18.52
N GLU A 61 6.48 -20.13 19.06
CA GLU A 61 5.33 -20.91 19.55
C GLU A 61 4.68 -21.74 18.43
N PHE A 62 4.56 -21.20 17.22
CA PHE A 62 4.09 -21.96 16.05
C PHE A 62 4.97 -23.15 15.71
N ASN A 63 6.29 -23.02 15.84
CA ASN A 63 7.22 -24.12 15.59
C ASN A 63 7.19 -25.19 16.69
N ASP A 64 6.86 -24.79 17.93
CA ASP A 64 6.70 -25.70 19.06
C ASP A 64 5.38 -26.50 18.97
N VAL A 65 4.33 -25.92 18.37
CA VAL A 65 3.01 -26.58 18.19
C VAL A 65 2.93 -27.38 16.89
N ILE A 66 3.50 -26.87 15.81
CA ILE A 66 3.45 -27.46 14.47
C ILE A 66 4.88 -27.68 13.98
N PRO A 67 5.24 -28.91 13.55
CA PRO A 67 6.54 -29.16 12.93
C PRO A 67 6.79 -28.21 11.76
N ASN A 68 7.91 -27.49 11.80
CA ASN A 68 8.29 -26.46 10.81
C ASN A 68 7.23 -25.34 10.64
N GLY A 69 6.44 -25.05 11.67
CA GLY A 69 5.37 -24.05 11.62
C GLY A 69 5.87 -22.65 11.27
N ALA A 70 7.00 -22.22 11.85
CA ALA A 70 7.59 -20.92 11.57
C ALA A 70 8.00 -20.78 10.09
N ASP A 71 8.66 -21.80 9.54
CA ASP A 71 9.14 -21.83 8.15
C ASP A 71 7.97 -21.78 7.14
N ARG A 72 6.89 -22.52 7.42
CA ARG A 72 5.68 -22.50 6.59
C ARG A 72 5.01 -21.12 6.56
N ILE A 73 4.99 -20.41 7.69
CA ILE A 73 4.44 -19.05 7.77
C ILE A 73 5.34 -18.08 7.00
N MET A 74 6.66 -18.16 7.18
CA MET A 74 7.61 -17.31 6.47
C MET A 74 7.50 -17.51 4.95
N THR A 75 7.50 -18.77 4.50
CA THR A 75 7.33 -19.14 3.10
C THR A 75 5.99 -18.64 2.54
N MET A 76 4.92 -18.68 3.32
CA MET A 76 3.62 -18.15 2.91
C MET A 76 3.69 -16.63 2.72
N ALA A 77 4.31 -15.92 3.66
CA ALA A 77 4.50 -14.47 3.58
C ALA A 77 5.34 -14.09 2.35
N GLU A 78 6.47 -14.78 2.11
CA GLU A 78 7.33 -14.57 0.95
C GLU A 78 6.58 -14.80 -0.38
N LYS A 79 5.80 -15.88 -0.47
CA LYS A 79 4.98 -16.16 -1.66
C LYS A 79 3.91 -15.08 -1.90
N GLN A 80 3.26 -14.60 -0.85
CA GLN A 80 2.28 -13.52 -0.95
C GLN A 80 2.96 -12.21 -1.40
N SER A 81 4.12 -11.88 -0.83
CA SER A 81 4.93 -10.74 -1.27
C SER A 81 5.36 -10.86 -2.72
N GLY A 82 5.88 -12.02 -3.14
CA GLY A 82 6.28 -12.27 -4.53
C GLY A 82 5.10 -12.21 -5.51
N HIS A 83 3.94 -12.75 -5.13
CA HIS A 83 2.72 -12.64 -5.94
C HIS A 83 2.28 -11.19 -6.09
N ARG A 84 2.30 -10.41 -5.00
CA ARG A 84 1.98 -8.99 -5.02
C ARG A 84 2.92 -8.20 -5.92
N ILE A 85 4.23 -8.41 -5.80
CA ILE A 85 5.24 -7.78 -6.67
C ILE A 85 4.95 -8.11 -8.13
N THR A 86 4.69 -9.38 -8.45
CA THR A 86 4.39 -9.80 -9.82
C THR A 86 3.12 -9.14 -10.37
N LEU A 87 2.09 -8.96 -9.55
CA LEU A 87 0.87 -8.26 -9.94
C LEU A 87 1.12 -6.77 -10.16
N GLU A 88 1.86 -6.12 -9.25
CA GLU A 88 2.25 -4.72 -9.38
C GLU A 88 3.05 -4.49 -10.67
N GLU A 89 4.03 -5.35 -10.97
CA GLU A 89 4.79 -5.33 -12.22
C GLU A 89 3.90 -5.49 -13.46
N LYS A 90 2.95 -6.44 -13.45
CA LYS A 90 2.02 -6.65 -14.56
C LYS A 90 1.13 -5.43 -14.79
N VAL A 91 0.63 -4.82 -13.72
CA VAL A 91 -0.22 -3.61 -13.79
C VAL A 91 0.59 -2.43 -14.34
N VAL A 92 1.81 -2.21 -13.84
CA VAL A 92 2.70 -1.15 -14.34
C VAL A 92 3.00 -1.36 -15.82
N ASN A 93 3.36 -2.58 -16.21
CA ASN A 93 3.67 -2.89 -17.61
C ASN A 93 2.45 -2.75 -18.53
N ALA A 94 1.26 -3.17 -18.09
CA ALA A 94 0.02 -3.00 -18.84
C ALA A 94 -0.31 -1.51 -19.02
N ASN A 95 -0.28 -0.72 -17.94
CA ASN A 95 -0.53 0.72 -17.98
C ASN A 95 0.46 1.46 -18.89
N ASN A 96 1.74 1.08 -18.86
CA ASN A 96 2.76 1.70 -19.69
C ASN A 96 2.54 1.38 -21.18
N ARG A 97 2.17 0.13 -21.50
CA ARG A 97 1.84 -0.26 -22.88
C ARG A 97 0.60 0.49 -23.40
N ASP A 98 -0.45 0.59 -22.60
CA ASP A 98 -1.69 1.26 -23.01
C ASP A 98 -1.45 2.76 -23.24
N SER A 99 -0.63 3.38 -22.39
CA SER A 99 -0.20 4.77 -22.53
C SER A 99 0.63 4.98 -23.81
N PHE A 100 1.58 4.07 -24.09
CA PHE A 100 2.40 4.13 -25.31
C PHE A 100 1.55 3.95 -26.58
N LEU A 101 0.63 3.00 -26.61
CA LEU A 101 -0.29 2.81 -27.73
C LEU A 101 -1.14 4.07 -27.98
N GLY A 102 -1.66 4.70 -26.93
CA GLY A 102 -2.40 5.95 -27.04
C GLY A 102 -1.59 7.07 -27.70
N VAL A 103 -0.32 7.24 -27.31
CA VAL A 103 0.60 8.23 -27.89
C VAL A 103 0.90 7.91 -29.36
N VAL A 104 1.11 6.63 -29.70
CA VAL A 104 1.35 6.20 -31.09
C VAL A 104 0.15 6.51 -31.98
N PHE A 105 -1.08 6.16 -31.57
CA PHE A 105 -2.29 6.47 -32.34
C PHE A 105 -2.51 7.98 -32.49
N ALA A 106 -2.28 8.75 -31.42
CA ALA A 106 -2.34 10.22 -31.49
C ALA A 106 -1.33 10.79 -32.49
N GLY A 107 -0.10 10.26 -32.52
CA GLY A 107 0.93 10.63 -33.49
C GLY A 107 0.54 10.29 -34.93
N VAL A 108 -0.03 9.11 -35.17
CA VAL A 108 -0.52 8.71 -36.50
C VAL A 108 -1.64 9.63 -36.98
N ILE A 109 -2.61 9.96 -36.12
CA ILE A 109 -3.69 10.89 -36.46
C ILE A 109 -3.15 12.29 -36.76
N ALA A 110 -2.22 12.78 -35.94
CA ALA A 110 -1.58 14.08 -36.17
C ALA A 110 -0.84 14.12 -37.53
N LEU A 111 -0.13 13.04 -37.88
CA LEU A 111 0.56 12.92 -39.15
C LEU A 111 -0.42 12.92 -40.34
N LEU A 112 -1.55 12.19 -40.22
CA LEU A 112 -2.61 12.19 -41.24
C LEU A 112 -3.23 13.58 -41.43
N ILE A 113 -3.43 14.34 -40.35
CA ILE A 113 -3.95 15.72 -40.41
C ILE A 113 -2.97 16.62 -41.17
N VAL A 114 -1.66 16.51 -40.89
CA VAL A 114 -0.64 17.30 -41.59
C VAL A 114 -0.59 16.95 -43.07
N LEU A 115 -0.57 15.66 -43.41
CA LEU A 115 -0.62 15.22 -44.82
C LEU A 115 -1.90 15.68 -45.52
N GLY A 116 -3.05 15.59 -44.84
CA GLY A 116 -4.32 16.10 -45.35
C GLY A 116 -4.27 17.60 -45.62
N ALA A 117 -3.73 18.39 -44.69
CA ALA A 117 -3.58 19.83 -44.87
C ALA A 117 -2.68 20.18 -46.07
N ILE A 118 -1.53 19.51 -46.21
CA ILE A 118 -0.64 19.69 -47.36
C ILE A 118 -1.37 19.35 -48.66
N PHE A 119 -2.12 18.25 -48.69
CA PHE A 119 -2.91 17.85 -49.85
C PHE A 119 -3.98 18.90 -50.21
N LEU A 120 -4.66 19.48 -49.23
CA LEU A 120 -5.65 20.54 -49.47
C LEU A 120 -5.00 21.81 -50.04
N ILE A 121 -3.87 22.24 -49.48
CA ILE A 121 -3.12 23.41 -49.95
C ILE A 121 -2.66 23.20 -51.40
N TYR A 122 -2.15 22.00 -51.72
CA TYR A 122 -1.73 21.66 -53.08
C TYR A 122 -2.88 21.74 -54.11
N ASN A 123 -4.12 21.52 -53.67
CA ASN A 123 -5.33 21.64 -54.51
C ASN A 123 -5.94 23.06 -54.51
N ASN A 124 -5.16 24.09 -54.16
CA ASN A 124 -5.59 25.49 -54.05
C ASN A 124 -6.73 25.72 -53.03
N LYS A 125 -6.83 24.87 -52.00
CA LYS A 125 -7.80 25.00 -50.89
C LYS A 125 -7.10 25.52 -49.63
N ASP A 126 -6.43 26.65 -49.75
CA ASP A 126 -5.54 27.19 -48.72
C ASP A 126 -6.28 27.49 -47.41
N VAL A 127 -7.45 28.14 -47.49
CA VAL A 127 -8.25 28.49 -46.31
C VAL A 127 -8.66 27.24 -45.52
N GLN A 128 -9.05 26.17 -46.23
CA GLN A 128 -9.42 24.90 -45.60
C GLN A 128 -8.19 24.17 -45.03
N GLY A 129 -7.06 24.19 -45.73
CA GLY A 129 -5.80 23.59 -45.26
C GLY A 129 -5.27 24.26 -43.99
N PHE A 130 -5.19 25.60 -43.96
CA PHE A 130 -4.78 26.34 -42.77
C PHE A 130 -5.80 26.21 -41.63
N GLY A 131 -7.10 26.23 -41.94
CA GLY A 131 -8.16 26.01 -40.95
C GLY A 131 -8.03 24.66 -40.24
N LEU A 132 -7.68 23.61 -40.99
CA LEU A 132 -7.44 22.27 -40.43
C LEU A 132 -6.24 22.24 -39.48
N LEU A 133 -5.12 22.88 -39.84
CA LEU A 133 -3.92 22.93 -38.99
C LEU A 133 -4.15 23.72 -37.69
N ILE A 134 -4.79 24.89 -37.80
CA ILE A 134 -5.11 25.73 -36.62
C ILE A 134 -6.08 24.99 -35.71
N GLY A 135 -7.15 24.41 -36.27
CA GLY A 135 -8.14 23.65 -35.52
C GLY A 135 -7.52 22.46 -34.78
N ALA A 136 -6.68 21.68 -35.46
CA ALA A 136 -5.98 20.55 -34.85
C ALA A 136 -5.03 20.99 -33.73
N SER A 137 -4.30 22.09 -33.91
CA SER A 137 -3.40 22.64 -32.90
C SER A 137 -4.15 23.05 -31.63
N VAL A 138 -5.27 23.76 -31.77
CA VAL A 138 -6.12 24.16 -30.63
C VAL A 138 -6.68 22.93 -29.92
N ALA A 139 -7.13 21.92 -30.65
CA ALA A 139 -7.62 20.68 -30.06
C ALA A 139 -6.51 19.97 -29.26
N TYR A 140 -5.30 19.90 -29.80
CA TYR A 140 -4.15 19.28 -29.14
C TYR A 140 -3.78 19.99 -27.83
N ILE A 141 -3.71 21.33 -27.86
CA ILE A 141 -3.45 22.15 -26.66
C ILE A 141 -4.54 21.92 -25.60
N LYS A 142 -5.82 21.87 -26.00
CA LYS A 142 -6.92 21.61 -25.06
C LYS A 142 -6.81 20.24 -24.39
N VAL A 143 -6.49 19.20 -25.16
CA VAL A 143 -6.30 17.85 -24.61
C VAL A 143 -5.12 17.83 -23.63
N PHE A 144 -4.02 18.50 -23.98
CA PHE A 144 -2.84 18.59 -23.12
C PHE A 144 -3.14 19.32 -21.79
N LEU A 145 -3.80 20.48 -21.85
CA LEU A 145 -4.21 21.22 -20.64
C LEU A 145 -5.16 20.41 -19.76
N LYS A 146 -6.12 19.69 -20.36
CA LYS A 146 -7.03 18.80 -19.62
C LYS A 146 -6.30 17.60 -19.02
N SER A 147 -5.24 17.11 -19.66
CA SER A 147 -4.38 16.06 -19.10
C SER A 147 -3.69 16.56 -17.84
N LYS A 148 -3.00 17.71 -17.92
CA LYS A 148 -2.30 18.30 -16.78
C LYS A 148 -3.23 18.58 -15.59
N SER A 149 -4.44 19.09 -15.86
CA SER A 149 -5.41 19.36 -14.80
C SER A 149 -5.96 18.09 -14.11
N ARG A 150 -5.90 16.91 -14.75
CA ARG A 150 -6.25 15.65 -14.10
C ARG A 150 -5.13 15.17 -13.19
N ASP A 151 -3.89 15.23 -13.69
CA ASP A 151 -2.71 14.88 -12.90
C ASP A 151 -2.64 15.72 -11.61
N ASP A 152 -2.90 17.03 -11.71
CA ASP A 152 -2.91 17.93 -10.55
C ASP A 152 -4.05 17.63 -9.55
N LYS A 153 -5.17 17.04 -9.98
CA LYS A 153 -6.27 16.63 -9.09
C LYS A 153 -5.96 15.31 -8.39
N ASP A 154 -5.45 14.34 -9.14
CA ASP A 154 -5.07 13.04 -8.61
C ASP A 154 -3.96 13.15 -7.56
N LEU A 155 -3.07 14.15 -7.69
CA LEU A 155 -2.05 14.46 -6.68
C LEU A 155 -2.67 15.02 -5.39
N LYS A 156 -3.64 15.94 -5.51
CA LYS A 156 -4.31 16.55 -4.35
C LYS A 156 -5.24 15.59 -3.61
N GLU A 157 -5.81 14.59 -4.28
CA GLU A 157 -6.64 13.55 -3.63
C GLU A 157 -5.82 12.51 -2.86
N LYS A 158 -4.50 12.46 -3.09
CA LYS A 158 -3.58 11.52 -2.43
C LYS A 158 -2.81 12.14 -1.26
N GLU A 159 -2.93 13.45 -1.05
CA GLU A 159 -2.45 14.19 0.14
C GLU A 159 -3.53 14.25 1.22
#